data_AF-A0A8T4M361-F1
#
_entry.id   AF-A0A8T4M361-F1
#
_cell.length_a   1.000
_cell.length_b   1.000
_cell.length_c   1.000
_cell.angle_alpha   90.00
_cell.angle_beta   90.00
_cell.angle_gamma   90.00
#
_symmetry.space_group_name_H-M   'P 1'
#
loop_
_entity.id
_entity.type
_entity.pdbx_description
1 polymer ?
#
loop_
_entity_poly.entity_id
_entity_poly.type
_entity_poly.pdbx_seq_one_letter_code
_entity_poly.pdbx_strand_id
1 'polypeptide(L)'
;MRDFFYFSRNARTSGNFDDLMGAGRIDIALHIIIMSFFVSNATRDNVKLHLFFYGQPDPPKHLELGPFKNEEDIQGISKKDLSGLLKRMLYKYKKGIKNEAFKNCWIEKKDIFKELNELKKQNRKIYILDDKGEDIRKIQIGENPIFVLGDQEGFNKKEMKELEQIGQKISIGKITYFASQTLAIIQNELDRQKIE
;
A
#
# COMPACT_ATOMS: atom_id res chain seq x y z
N MET A 1 -4.15 7.77 11.89
CA MET A 1 -4.37 7.11 10.59
C MET A 1 -3.06 6.57 10.06
N ARG A 2 -2.97 5.27 9.81
CA ARG A 2 -1.78 4.59 9.29
C ARG A 2 -1.93 4.42 7.77
N ASP A 3 -1.06 5.06 7.00
CA ASP A 3 -1.07 4.95 5.54
C ASP A 3 0.03 3.98 5.09
N PHE A 4 -0.33 3.00 4.26
CA PHE A 4 0.62 2.05 3.67
C PHE A 4 0.65 2.22 2.16
N PHE A 5 1.84 2.42 1.61
CA PHE A 5 2.10 2.60 0.20
C PHE A 5 2.83 1.37 -0.30
N TYR A 6 2.13 0.51 -1.03
CA TYR A 6 2.73 -0.65 -1.69
C TYR A 6 2.98 -0.34 -3.16
N PHE A 7 4.24 -0.37 -3.55
CA PHE A 7 4.69 -0.21 -4.92
C PHE A 7 4.92 -1.57 -5.56
N SER A 8 4.30 -1.82 -6.71
CA SER A 8 4.65 -2.96 -7.55
C SER A 8 5.02 -2.54 -8.97
N ARG A 9 6.21 -2.97 -9.39
CA ARG A 9 6.76 -2.67 -10.72
C ARG A 9 5.90 -3.29 -11.82
N ASN A 10 5.47 -4.53 -11.59
CA ASN A 10 4.92 -5.38 -12.65
C ASN A 10 3.43 -5.64 -12.51
N ALA A 11 2.81 -5.33 -11.37
CA ALA A 11 1.37 -5.52 -11.16
C ALA A 11 0.55 -4.91 -12.30
N ARG A 12 -0.25 -5.74 -12.94
CA ARG A 12 -1.03 -5.38 -14.13
C ARG A 12 -2.01 -4.26 -13.83
N THR A 13 -2.17 -3.35 -14.79
CA THR A 13 -2.98 -2.12 -14.65
C THR A 13 -4.36 -2.23 -15.33
N SER A 14 -4.76 -3.44 -15.68
CA SER A 14 -6.08 -3.80 -16.20
C SER A 14 -6.62 -4.99 -15.42
N GLY A 15 -7.94 -5.03 -15.17
CA GLY A 15 -8.60 -6.16 -14.50
C GLY A 15 -8.67 -7.44 -15.33
N ASN A 16 -8.15 -7.43 -16.56
CA ASN A 16 -8.12 -8.58 -17.47
C ASN A 16 -6.93 -9.50 -17.16
N PHE A 17 -7.08 -10.32 -16.12
CA PHE A 17 -6.14 -11.39 -15.75
C PHE A 17 -6.87 -12.49 -14.99
N ASP A 18 -6.37 -13.73 -15.06
CA ASP A 18 -6.84 -14.85 -14.22
C ASP A 18 -5.71 -15.46 -13.38
N ASP A 19 -4.52 -15.55 -13.95
CA ASP A 19 -3.30 -15.91 -13.21
C ASP A 19 -2.76 -14.70 -12.46
N LEU A 20 -2.85 -14.74 -11.13
CA LEU A 20 -2.37 -13.67 -10.24
C LEU A 20 -0.86 -13.48 -10.31
N MET A 21 -0.10 -14.57 -10.46
CA MET A 21 1.36 -14.52 -10.51
C MET A 21 1.81 -13.93 -11.85
N GLY A 22 1.25 -14.45 -12.96
CA GLY A 22 1.47 -13.93 -14.31
C GLY A 22 0.96 -12.51 -14.54
N ALA A 23 0.01 -12.04 -13.75
CA ALA A 23 -0.44 -10.63 -13.74
C ALA A 23 0.52 -9.68 -13.01
N GLY A 24 1.80 -10.03 -12.89
CA GLY A 24 2.81 -9.22 -12.22
C GLY A 24 2.71 -9.30 -10.71
N ARG A 25 2.52 -10.51 -10.18
CA ARG A 25 2.49 -10.81 -8.75
C ARG A 25 1.37 -10.10 -7.98
N ILE A 26 0.16 -10.06 -8.55
CA ILE A 26 -1.05 -9.57 -7.87
C ILE A 26 -1.31 -10.38 -6.59
N ASP A 27 -0.87 -11.66 -6.51
CA ASP A 27 -0.93 -12.48 -5.30
C ASP A 27 -0.31 -11.76 -4.08
N ILE A 28 0.81 -11.05 -4.27
CA ILE A 28 1.46 -10.28 -3.20
C ILE A 28 0.59 -9.09 -2.79
N ALA A 29 -0.01 -8.38 -3.75
CA ALA A 29 -0.92 -7.28 -3.46
C ALA A 29 -2.15 -7.75 -2.66
N LEU A 30 -2.68 -8.96 -2.92
CA LEU A 30 -3.76 -9.54 -2.12
C LEU A 30 -3.31 -9.77 -0.67
N HIS A 31 -2.11 -10.33 -0.46
CA HIS A 31 -1.57 -10.50 0.89
C HIS A 31 -1.33 -9.16 1.60
N ILE A 32 -0.92 -8.12 0.88
CA ILE A 32 -0.81 -6.76 1.42
C ILE A 32 -2.17 -6.27 1.92
N ILE A 33 -3.23 -6.38 1.10
CA ILE A 33 -4.60 -6.01 1.52
C ILE A 33 -5.00 -6.75 2.79
N ILE A 34 -4.71 -8.07 2.87
CA ILE A 34 -5.04 -8.87 4.04
C ILE A 34 -4.34 -8.33 5.29
N MET A 35 -3.03 -8.16 5.21
CA MET A 35 -2.21 -7.73 6.37
C MET A 35 -2.46 -6.27 6.75
N SER A 36 -2.92 -5.43 5.82
CA SER A 36 -3.27 -4.04 6.10
C SER A 36 -4.51 -3.93 6.97
N PHE A 37 -5.58 -4.67 6.63
CA PHE A 37 -6.90 -4.42 7.19
C PHE A 37 -7.34 -5.45 8.22
N PHE A 38 -7.04 -6.73 8.02
CA PHE A 38 -7.74 -7.78 8.73
C PHE A 38 -6.96 -8.33 9.92
N VAL A 39 -7.61 -8.31 11.08
CA VAL A 39 -7.22 -9.10 12.26
C VAL A 39 -8.28 -10.17 12.50
N SER A 40 -8.09 -11.03 13.52
CA SER A 40 -8.91 -12.25 13.68
C SER A 40 -10.42 -11.98 13.62
N ASN A 41 -10.92 -11.04 14.44
CA ASN A 41 -12.35 -10.78 14.60
C ASN A 41 -12.72 -9.31 14.34
N ALA A 42 -11.85 -8.56 13.67
CA ALA A 42 -12.07 -7.15 13.38
C ALA A 42 -11.34 -6.70 12.11
N THR A 43 -11.68 -5.50 11.66
CA THR A 43 -10.98 -4.76 10.61
C THR A 43 -10.41 -3.49 11.23
N ARG A 44 -9.18 -3.13 10.86
CA ARG A 44 -8.54 -1.89 11.29
C ARG A 44 -9.19 -0.71 10.58
N ASP A 45 -9.83 0.16 11.35
CA ASP A 45 -10.54 1.36 10.87
C ASP A 45 -9.64 2.58 10.69
N ASN A 46 -8.43 2.52 11.26
CA ASN A 46 -7.41 3.55 11.21
C ASN A 46 -6.35 3.29 10.13
N VAL A 47 -6.66 2.52 9.08
CA VAL A 47 -5.72 2.18 8.01
C VAL A 47 -6.21 2.69 6.65
N LYS A 48 -5.29 3.27 5.88
CA LYS A 48 -5.48 3.52 4.45
C LYS A 48 -4.38 2.81 3.67
N LEU A 49 -4.77 2.06 2.65
CA LEU A 49 -3.84 1.32 1.79
C LEU A 49 -3.84 1.93 0.40
N HIS A 50 -2.64 2.24 -0.08
CA HIS A 50 -2.37 2.73 -1.42
C HIS A 50 -1.58 1.66 -2.18
N LEU A 51 -2.15 1.17 -3.28
CA LEU A 51 -1.51 0.24 -4.19
C LEU A 51 -1.11 0.99 -5.47
N PHE A 52 0.17 0.99 -5.78
CA PHE A 52 0.75 1.62 -6.97
C PHE A 52 1.22 0.57 -7.95
N PHE A 53 0.45 0.37 -9.01
CA PHE A 53 0.68 -0.66 -10.03
C PHE A 53 1.31 -0.04 -11.29
N TYR A 54 2.48 -0.54 -11.67
CA TYR A 54 3.28 -0.03 -12.80
C TYR A 54 3.40 -1.02 -13.97
N GLY A 55 2.71 -2.16 -13.91
CA GLY A 55 2.66 -3.12 -15.00
C GLY A 55 1.83 -2.66 -16.18
N GLN A 56 2.04 -3.30 -17.34
CA GLN A 56 1.25 -3.12 -18.55
C GLN A 56 -0.25 -3.43 -18.30
N PRO A 57 -1.20 -2.92 -19.12
CA PRO A 57 -1.00 -2.16 -20.37
C PRO A 57 -1.03 -0.63 -20.23
N ASP A 58 -1.48 -0.07 -19.11
CA ASP A 58 -1.67 1.38 -18.96
C ASP A 58 -1.16 1.90 -17.60
N PRO A 59 0.13 1.77 -17.28
CA PRO A 59 0.69 2.28 -16.05
C PRO A 59 0.81 3.83 -16.02
N PRO A 60 0.89 4.43 -14.82
CA PRO A 60 0.61 3.83 -13.51
C PRO A 60 -0.90 3.77 -13.20
N LYS A 61 -1.28 2.92 -12.25
CA LYS A 61 -2.58 2.95 -11.57
C LYS A 61 -2.39 3.03 -10.07
N HIS A 62 -3.09 3.99 -9.46
CA HIS A 62 -3.17 4.16 -8.02
C HIS A 62 -4.54 3.66 -7.56
N LEU A 63 -4.57 2.65 -6.71
CA LEU A 63 -5.77 2.17 -6.03
C LEU A 63 -5.65 2.52 -4.55
N GLU A 64 -6.62 3.25 -4.03
CA GLU A 64 -6.71 3.62 -2.62
C GLU A 64 -7.85 2.83 -1.98
N LEU A 65 -7.58 2.16 -0.87
CA LEU A 65 -8.54 1.37 -0.10
C LEU A 65 -8.59 1.90 1.33
N GLY A 66 -9.81 2.03 1.85
CA GLY A 66 -10.06 2.48 3.21
C GLY A 66 -9.89 4.00 3.40
N PRO A 67 -10.07 4.48 4.64
CA PRO A 67 -10.41 3.71 5.83
C PRO A 67 -11.79 3.06 5.79
N PHE A 68 -11.95 1.95 6.51
CA PHE A 68 -13.23 1.26 6.66
C PHE A 68 -13.68 1.35 8.11
N LYS A 69 -14.62 2.25 8.42
CA LYS A 69 -15.00 2.59 9.79
C LYS A 69 -16.08 1.69 10.38
N ASN A 70 -16.86 1.04 9.54
CA ASN A 70 -17.98 0.19 9.96
C ASN A 70 -18.18 -0.96 8.97
N GLU A 71 -19.06 -1.90 9.33
CA GLU A 71 -19.37 -3.06 8.47
C GLU A 71 -19.95 -2.66 7.12
N GLU A 72 -20.69 -1.55 7.05
CA GLU A 72 -21.24 -1.01 5.80
C GLU A 72 -20.14 -0.58 4.83
N ASP A 73 -19.01 -0.05 5.33
CA ASP A 73 -17.85 0.33 4.52
C ASP A 73 -17.17 -0.89 3.89
N ILE A 74 -17.31 -2.07 4.51
CA ILE A 74 -16.74 -3.34 4.05
C ILE A 74 -17.74 -4.12 3.19
N GLN A 75 -18.99 -3.66 3.10
CA GLN A 75 -20.05 -4.31 2.32
C GLN A 75 -19.69 -4.28 0.82
N GLY A 76 -19.11 -5.37 0.33
CA GLY A 76 -18.57 -5.50 -1.04
C GLY A 76 -17.09 -5.89 -1.12
N ILE A 77 -16.38 -5.85 0.02
CA ILE A 77 -15.01 -6.35 0.19
C ILE A 77 -15.10 -7.71 0.87
N SER A 78 -15.14 -8.77 0.07
CA SER A 78 -15.07 -10.14 0.58
C SER A 78 -13.61 -10.54 0.79
N LYS A 79 -13.25 -10.91 2.03
CA LYS A 79 -11.96 -11.59 2.32
C LYS A 79 -11.71 -12.79 1.41
N LYS A 80 -12.79 -13.44 0.94
CA LYS A 80 -12.75 -14.63 0.07
C LYS A 80 -12.58 -14.28 -1.43
N ASP A 81 -12.77 -13.02 -1.83
CA ASP A 81 -12.68 -12.56 -3.23
C ASP A 81 -11.96 -11.20 -3.35
N LEU A 82 -10.72 -11.13 -2.85
CA LEU A 82 -9.89 -9.93 -3.01
C LEU A 82 -9.38 -9.77 -4.46
N SER A 83 -9.22 -10.87 -5.20
CA SER A 83 -8.88 -10.81 -6.62
C SER A 83 -9.99 -10.13 -7.43
N GLY A 84 -11.24 -10.56 -7.24
CA GLY A 84 -12.39 -9.94 -7.88
C GLY A 84 -12.56 -8.47 -7.50
N LEU A 85 -12.27 -8.09 -6.25
CA LEU A 85 -12.23 -6.68 -5.84
C LEU A 85 -11.24 -5.87 -6.69
N LEU A 86 -9.99 -6.30 -6.79
CA LEU A 86 -8.97 -5.60 -7.59
C LEU A 86 -9.35 -5.55 -9.08
N LYS A 87 -9.84 -6.67 -9.66
CA LYS A 87 -10.30 -6.68 -11.05
C LYS A 87 -11.37 -5.62 -11.28
N ARG A 88 -12.42 -5.59 -10.45
CA ARG A 88 -13.52 -4.63 -10.57
C ARG A 88 -13.05 -3.19 -10.36
N MET A 89 -12.14 -2.93 -9.41
CA MET A 89 -11.55 -1.60 -9.23
C MET A 89 -10.81 -1.15 -10.50
N LEU A 90 -9.94 -2.00 -11.05
CA LEU A 90 -9.19 -1.72 -12.28
C LEU A 90 -10.11 -1.44 -13.47
N TYR A 91 -11.21 -2.18 -13.63
CA TYR A 91 -12.20 -1.93 -14.68
C TYR A 91 -12.99 -0.64 -14.50
N LYS A 92 -13.09 -0.10 -13.28
CA LYS A 92 -13.76 1.17 -13.00
C LYS A 92 -12.86 2.40 -13.22
N TYR A 93 -11.61 2.21 -13.63
CA TYR A 93 -10.73 3.30 -14.00
C TYR A 93 -11.32 4.17 -15.12
N LYS A 94 -11.22 5.49 -14.95
CA LYS A 94 -11.59 6.49 -15.96
C LYS A 94 -10.47 7.52 -16.06
N LYS A 95 -10.05 7.83 -17.29
CA LYS A 95 -8.94 8.76 -17.53
C LYS A 95 -9.27 10.16 -17.02
N GLY A 96 -8.33 10.76 -16.30
CA GLY A 96 -8.42 12.16 -15.86
C GLY A 96 -9.24 12.39 -14.57
N ILE A 97 -9.81 11.34 -13.96
CA ILE A 97 -10.57 11.48 -12.71
C ILE A 97 -10.10 10.48 -11.65
N LYS A 98 -10.25 10.85 -10.38
CA LYS A 98 -10.20 9.93 -9.24
C LYS A 98 -11.61 9.36 -9.04
N ASN A 99 -11.81 8.13 -9.52
CA ASN A 99 -13.13 7.50 -9.53
C ASN A 99 -13.30 6.63 -8.27
N GLU A 100 -14.41 6.81 -7.56
CA GLU A 100 -14.82 5.89 -6.49
C GLU A 100 -15.33 4.60 -7.12
N ALA A 101 -14.55 3.52 -6.99
CA ALA A 101 -14.90 2.21 -7.52
C ALA A 101 -15.93 1.51 -6.60
N PHE A 102 -15.73 1.61 -5.30
CA PHE A 102 -16.65 1.18 -4.25
C PHE A 102 -16.55 2.19 -3.11
N LYS A 103 -17.47 2.15 -2.15
CA LYS A 103 -17.42 3.01 -0.96
C LYS A 103 -16.02 2.94 -0.33
N ASN A 104 -15.35 4.08 -0.18
CA ASN A 104 -13.97 4.19 0.36
C ASN A 104 -12.89 3.41 -0.43
N CYS A 105 -13.15 3.06 -1.69
CA CYS A 105 -12.19 2.44 -2.59
C CYS A 105 -12.11 3.22 -3.89
N TRP A 106 -10.96 3.85 -4.13
CA TRP A 106 -10.76 4.78 -5.24
C TRP A 106 -9.74 4.24 -6.23
N ILE A 107 -9.85 4.67 -7.48
CA ILE A 107 -8.88 4.39 -8.52
C ILE A 107 -8.62 5.64 -9.37
N GLU A 108 -7.34 5.87 -9.68
CA GLU A 108 -6.90 6.96 -10.55
C GLU A 108 -5.60 6.62 -11.29
N LYS A 109 -5.20 7.49 -12.21
CA LYS A 109 -3.86 7.46 -12.83
C LYS A 109 -2.98 8.47 -12.13
N LYS A 110 -2.20 8.02 -11.15
CA LYS A 110 -1.31 8.86 -10.35
C LYS A 110 0.00 8.12 -10.06
N ASP A 111 1.09 8.85 -10.15
CA ASP A 111 2.43 8.38 -9.86
C ASP A 111 2.72 8.43 -8.34
N ILE A 112 3.45 7.44 -7.82
CA ILE A 112 3.75 7.33 -6.40
C ILE A 112 4.56 8.52 -5.87
N PHE A 113 5.55 9.03 -6.62
CA PHE A 113 6.34 10.17 -6.20
C PHE A 113 5.51 11.45 -6.21
N LYS A 114 4.56 11.58 -7.13
CA LYS A 114 3.62 12.69 -7.11
C LYS A 114 2.77 12.68 -5.82
N GLU A 115 2.20 11.55 -5.45
CA GLU A 115 1.43 11.40 -4.20
C GLU A 115 2.31 11.67 -2.96
N LEU A 116 3.47 11.04 -2.86
CA LEU A 116 4.38 11.20 -1.73
C LEU A 116 4.85 12.66 -1.57
N ASN A 117 5.15 13.36 -2.67
CA ASN A 117 5.52 14.78 -2.61
C ASN A 117 4.35 15.68 -2.17
N GLU A 118 3.12 15.39 -2.59
CA GLU A 118 1.94 16.11 -2.12
C GLU A 118 1.73 15.91 -0.61
N LEU A 119 1.87 14.68 -0.10
CA LEU A 119 1.75 14.37 1.33
C LEU A 119 2.90 14.94 2.16
N LYS A 120 4.13 14.96 1.61
CA LYS A 120 5.28 15.63 2.24
C LYS A 120 5.01 17.13 2.43
N LYS A 121 4.41 17.80 1.44
CA LYS A 121 4.02 19.22 1.54
C LYS A 121 2.95 19.47 2.61
N GLN A 122 2.15 18.46 2.91
CA GLN A 122 1.19 18.47 4.03
C GLN A 122 1.84 18.08 5.37
N ASN A 123 3.18 18.03 5.44
CA ASN A 123 3.96 17.71 6.63
C ASN A 123 3.69 16.31 7.20
N ARG A 124 3.19 15.37 6.38
CA ARG A 124 3.04 13.96 6.77
C ARG A 124 4.41 13.30 6.89
N LYS A 125 4.61 12.48 7.92
CA LYS A 125 5.86 11.74 8.14
C LYS A 125 5.89 10.48 7.26
N ILE A 126 6.92 10.40 6.42
CA ILE A 126 7.11 9.30 5.46
C ILE A 126 8.29 8.45 5.89
N TYR A 127 8.06 7.14 5.95
CA TYR A 127 9.02 6.12 6.34
C TYR A 127 9.21 5.13 5.18
N ILE A 128 10.45 4.96 4.74
CA ILE A 128 10.82 4.11 3.59
C ILE A 128 11.43 2.81 4.13
N LEU A 129 10.85 1.67 3.78
CA LEU A 129 11.36 0.39 4.24
C LEU A 129 12.63 0.00 3.46
N ASP A 130 13.73 -0.16 4.18
CA ASP A 130 15.06 -0.46 3.64
C ASP A 130 15.88 -1.23 4.68
N ASP A 131 16.63 -2.24 4.26
CA ASP A 131 17.42 -3.09 5.15
C ASP A 131 18.55 -2.34 5.86
N LYS A 132 19.00 -1.20 5.30
CA LYS A 132 20.00 -0.30 5.86
C LYS A 132 19.38 0.88 6.61
N GLY A 133 18.05 0.91 6.76
CA GLY A 133 17.36 1.90 7.58
C GLY A 133 17.61 1.71 9.07
N GLU A 134 17.23 2.71 9.87
CA GLU A 134 17.25 2.58 11.33
C GLU A 134 16.18 1.60 11.80
N ASP A 135 16.51 0.74 12.77
CA ASP A 135 15.56 -0.23 13.31
C ASP A 135 14.31 0.50 13.84
N ILE A 136 13.12 0.09 13.39
CA ILE A 136 11.82 0.69 13.75
C ILE A 136 11.60 0.77 15.27
N ARG A 137 12.25 -0.09 16.05
CA ARG A 137 12.14 -0.11 17.52
C ARG A 137 12.97 0.98 18.21
N LYS A 138 13.88 1.64 17.49
CA LYS A 138 14.76 2.69 18.02
C LYS A 138 14.26 4.10 17.71
N ILE A 139 13.24 4.22 16.87
CA ILE A 139 12.71 5.50 16.41
C ILE A 139 11.35 5.77 17.03
N GLN A 140 11.06 7.04 17.26
CA GLN A 140 9.72 7.51 17.59
C GLN A 140 8.95 7.69 16.27
N ILE A 141 7.95 6.84 16.02
CA ILE A 141 7.07 7.03 14.87
C ILE A 141 6.11 8.19 15.17
N GLY A 142 6.01 9.13 14.23
CA GLY A 142 5.12 10.29 14.35
C GLY A 142 3.65 9.94 14.09
N GLU A 143 2.78 10.88 14.40
CA GLU A 143 1.34 10.76 14.12
C GLU A 143 1.07 10.69 12.61
N ASN A 144 0.00 9.98 12.27
CA ASN A 144 -0.45 9.76 10.89
C ASN A 144 0.67 9.29 9.93
N PRO A 145 1.42 8.23 10.28
CA PRO A 145 2.60 7.83 9.52
C PRO A 145 2.26 7.26 8.15
N ILE A 146 3.15 7.45 7.18
CA ILE A 146 3.11 6.83 5.86
C ILE A 146 4.28 5.85 5.75
N PHE A 147 4.00 4.59 5.48
CA PHE A 147 5.02 3.56 5.25
C PHE A 147 5.08 3.17 3.78
N VAL A 148 6.25 3.25 3.16
CA VAL A 148 6.47 2.90 1.75
C VAL A 148 7.19 1.56 1.66
N LEU A 149 6.56 0.59 0.99
CA LEU A 149 7.06 -0.76 0.78
C LEU A 149 7.10 -1.08 -0.72
N GLY A 150 8.16 -1.75 -1.16
CA GLY A 150 8.26 -2.31 -2.51
C GLY A 150 7.78 -3.76 -2.59
N ASP A 151 7.54 -4.23 -3.81
CA ASP A 151 7.36 -5.63 -4.14
C ASP A 151 8.70 -6.40 -4.13
N GLN A 152 8.74 -7.59 -4.73
CA GLN A 152 9.94 -8.42 -4.80
C GLN A 152 11.10 -7.80 -5.59
N GLU A 153 10.84 -6.85 -6.48
CA GLU A 153 11.89 -6.12 -7.23
C GLU A 153 12.24 -4.81 -6.54
N GLY A 154 11.29 -4.22 -5.83
CA GLY A 154 11.47 -2.99 -5.09
C GLY A 154 11.72 -1.78 -5.99
N PHE A 155 12.27 -0.74 -5.39
CA PHE A 155 12.65 0.49 -6.09
C PHE A 155 14.07 0.38 -6.64
N ASN A 156 14.30 0.95 -7.83
CA ASN A 156 15.64 1.01 -8.40
C ASN A 156 16.50 2.08 -7.70
N LYS A 157 17.80 2.11 -8.00
CA LYS A 157 18.75 3.06 -7.37
C LYS A 157 18.37 4.53 -7.53
N LYS A 158 17.75 4.92 -8.65
CA LYS A 158 17.35 6.31 -8.90
C LYS A 158 16.13 6.67 -8.06
N GLU A 159 15.13 5.81 -8.05
CA GLU A 159 13.92 5.93 -7.25
C GLU A 159 14.23 5.93 -5.75
N MET A 160 15.13 5.06 -5.28
CA MET A 160 15.55 5.06 -3.88
C MET A 160 16.21 6.37 -3.45
N LYS A 161 17.04 6.98 -4.31
CA LYS A 161 17.62 8.31 -4.03
C LYS A 161 16.56 9.40 -3.94
N GLU A 162 15.49 9.30 -4.72
CA GLU A 162 14.37 10.24 -4.66
C GLU A 162 13.54 10.03 -3.38
N LEU A 163 13.27 8.78 -3.00
CA LEU A 163 12.59 8.45 -1.74
C LEU A 163 13.37 8.92 -0.50
N GLU A 164 14.70 8.80 -0.51
CA GLU A 164 15.59 9.29 0.56
C GLU A 164 15.50 10.82 0.75
N GLN A 165 15.11 11.57 -0.27
CA GLN A 165 14.87 13.01 -0.15
C GLN A 165 13.50 13.31 0.45
N ILE A 166 12.57 12.35 0.46
CA ILE A 166 11.17 12.54 0.82
C ILE A 166 10.85 11.99 2.21
N GLY A 167 11.51 10.91 2.64
CA GLY A 167 11.24 10.23 3.91
C GLY A 167 12.47 9.65 4.59
N GLN A 168 12.28 9.19 5.83
CA GLN A 168 13.31 8.53 6.64
C GLN A 168 13.35 7.04 6.32
N LYS A 169 14.55 6.48 6.11
CA LYS A 169 14.71 5.03 5.94
C LYS A 169 14.62 4.30 7.27
N ILE A 170 13.84 3.23 7.30
CA ILE A 170 13.63 2.39 8.47
C ILE A 170 13.75 0.91 8.11
N SER A 171 14.16 0.10 9.08
CA SER A 171 14.32 -1.34 8.96
C SER A 171 13.46 -2.07 9.99
N ILE A 172 13.01 -3.27 9.65
CA ILE A 172 12.36 -4.20 10.59
C ILE A 172 13.30 -5.34 11.04
N GLY A 173 14.59 -5.22 10.70
CA GLY A 173 15.62 -6.21 11.00
C GLY A 173 16.41 -6.64 9.76
N LYS A 174 17.31 -7.61 9.96
CA LYS A 174 18.25 -8.06 8.92
C LYS A 174 17.68 -9.08 7.93
N ILE A 175 16.53 -9.68 8.25
CA ILE A 175 15.90 -10.69 7.40
C ILE A 175 15.08 -9.98 6.32
N THR A 176 15.29 -10.35 5.07
CA THR A 176 14.45 -9.92 3.96
C THR A 176 13.15 -10.72 3.97
N TYR A 177 12.08 -10.09 4.45
CA TYR A 177 10.74 -10.68 4.50
C TYR A 177 9.94 -10.39 3.23
N PHE A 178 8.86 -11.15 3.03
CA PHE A 178 7.84 -10.75 2.06
C PHE A 178 7.21 -9.42 2.48
N ALA A 179 6.80 -8.60 1.51
CA ALA A 179 6.19 -7.29 1.77
C ALA A 179 4.99 -7.39 2.74
N SER A 180 4.18 -8.46 2.64
CA SER A 180 3.06 -8.71 3.55
C SER A 180 3.49 -8.99 4.99
N GLN A 181 4.57 -9.75 5.19
CA GLN A 181 5.15 -10.01 6.50
C GLN A 181 5.76 -8.73 7.09
N THR A 182 6.45 -7.94 6.27
CA THR A 182 6.96 -6.62 6.67
C THR A 182 5.84 -5.73 7.16
N LEU A 183 4.72 -5.67 6.43
CA LEU A 183 3.55 -4.91 6.83
C LEU A 183 2.96 -5.41 8.17
N ALA A 184 2.84 -6.73 8.35
CA ALA A 184 2.36 -7.31 9.60
C ALA A 184 3.27 -6.95 10.80
N ILE A 185 4.58 -6.94 10.61
CA ILE A 185 5.55 -6.54 11.64
C ILE A 185 5.40 -5.05 11.96
N ILE A 186 5.29 -4.18 10.96
CA ILE A 186 5.06 -2.74 11.17
C ILE A 186 3.77 -2.52 11.96
N GLN A 187 2.67 -3.16 11.55
CA GLN A 187 1.39 -3.05 12.27
C GLN A 187 1.53 -3.45 13.73
N ASN A 188 2.23 -4.55 14.02
CA ASN A 188 2.50 -4.98 15.39
C ASN A 188 3.33 -3.95 16.18
N GLU A 189 4.37 -3.35 15.60
CA GLU A 189 5.14 -2.32 16.29
C GLU A 189 4.32 -1.03 16.53
N LEU A 190 3.46 -0.64 15.58
CA LEU A 190 2.53 0.48 15.75
C LEU A 190 1.50 0.21 16.85
N ASP A 191 0.99 -1.03 16.94
CA ASP A 191 0.08 -1.44 18.00
C ASP A 191 0.75 -1.38 19.38
N ARG A 192 2.01 -1.84 19.49
CA ARG A 192 2.79 -1.75 20.72
C ARG A 192 3.03 -0.31 21.16
N GLN A 193 3.23 0.60 20.19
CA GLN A 193 3.39 2.03 20.43
C GLN A 193 2.04 2.78 20.60
N LYS A 194 0.90 2.09 20.42
CA LYS A 194 -0.46 2.67 20.43
C LYS A 194 -0.63 3.85 19.48
N ILE A 195 0.01 3.76 18.31
CA ILE A 195 -0.07 4.80 17.29
C ILE A 195 -1.33 4.58 16.46
N GLU A 196 -2.22 5.56 16.42
CA GLU A 196 -3.43 5.53 15.61
C GLU A 196 -3.23 6.02 14.18
#